data_AF-A0A964XC81-F1
#
_entry.id   AF-A0A964XC81-F1
#
_cell.length_a   1.000
_cell.length_b   1.000
_cell.length_c   1.000
_cell.angle_alpha   90.00
_cell.angle_beta   90.00
_cell.angle_gamma   90.00
#
_symmetry.space_group_name_H-M   'P 1'
#
loop_
_entity.id
_entity.type
_entity.pdbx_description
1 polymer ?
#
loop_
_entity_poly.entity_id
_entity_poly.type
_entity_poly.pdbx_seq_one_letter_code
_entity_poly.pdbx_strand_id
1 'polypeptide(L)' 'DADGLPPRLRDAARGLVREMRLSARGWVRLLRVARTLADLDAEDELAERHLTAAAQFRLPEPDPVSPA' A
#
# COMPACT_ATOMS: atom_id res chain seq x y z
N ASP A 1 -10.23 14.76 -2.33
CA ASP A 1 -9.89 13.38 -1.92
C ASP A 1 -8.43 13.05 -2.28
N ALA A 2 -7.46 13.51 -1.48
CA ALA A 2 -6.05 13.59 -1.87
C ALA A 2 -5.32 12.24 -2.06
N ASP A 3 -5.94 11.12 -1.69
CA ASP A 3 -5.25 9.81 -1.62
C ASP A 3 -5.74 8.80 -2.67
N GLY A 4 -6.78 9.13 -3.45
CA GLY A 4 -7.37 8.20 -4.43
C GLY A 4 -7.97 6.91 -3.84
N LEU A 5 -8.14 6.86 -2.51
CA LEU A 5 -8.62 5.67 -1.79
C LEU A 5 -10.15 5.71 -1.63
N PRO A 6 -10.90 4.74 -2.20
CA PRO A 6 -12.34 4.63 -1.98
C PRO A 6 -12.68 4.47 -0.50
N PRO A 7 -13.79 5.06 0.01
CA PRO A 7 -14.17 4.96 1.42
C PRO A 7 -14.25 3.51 1.94
N ARG A 8 -14.69 2.58 1.08
CA ARG A 8 -14.76 1.12 1.34
C ARG A 8 -13.41 0.48 1.68
N LEU A 9 -12.28 1.07 1.28
CA LEU A 9 -10.95 0.50 1.53
C LEU A 9 -10.25 1.06 2.77
N ARG A 10 -10.87 1.98 3.50
CA ARG A 10 -10.23 2.65 4.65
C ARG A 10 -9.83 1.68 5.76
N ASP A 11 -10.63 0.65 6.02
CA ASP A 11 -10.33 -0.35 7.05
C ASP A 11 -9.17 -1.28 6.65
N ALA A 12 -9.17 -1.78 5.41
CA ALA A 12 -8.07 -2.57 4.88
C ALA A 12 -6.74 -1.78 4.88
N ALA A 13 -6.78 -0.51 4.46
CA ALA A 13 -5.62 0.39 4.52
C ALA A 13 -5.09 0.58 5.95
N ARG A 14 -5.99 0.79 6.92
CA ARG A 14 -5.62 0.88 8.35
C ARG A 14 -5.05 -0.44 8.90
N GLY A 15 -5.53 -1.58 8.43
CA GLY A 15 -4.97 -2.91 8.75
C GLY A 15 -3.52 -3.01 8.29
N LEU A 16 -3.28 -2.78 6.99
CA LEU A 16 -1.96 -2.84 6.38
C LEU A 16 -0.94 -1.90 7.03
N VAL A 17 -1.33 -0.66 7.34
CA VAL A 17 -0.43 0.30 8.02
C VAL A 17 -0.01 -0.23 9.39
N ARG A 18 -0.93 -0.85 10.16
CA ARG A 18 -0.62 -1.40 11.48
C ARG A 18 0.22 -2.66 11.41
N GLU A 19 -0.18 -3.61 10.58
CA GLU A 19 0.48 -4.92 10.44
C GLU A 19 1.89 -4.81 9.90
N MET A 20 2.09 -3.95 8.89
CA MET A 20 3.38 -3.76 8.23
C MET A 20 4.19 -2.60 8.81
N ARG A 21 3.70 -1.93 9.86
CA ARG A 21 4.33 -0.74 10.47
C ARG A 21 4.68 0.34 9.42
N LEU A 22 3.69 0.65 8.57
CA LEU A 22 3.62 1.72 7.58
C LEU A 22 4.13 3.08 8.08
N SER A 23 5.35 3.52 7.73
CA SER A 23 5.63 4.96 7.77
C SER A 23 4.76 5.70 6.76
N ALA A 24 4.50 7.00 6.97
CA ALA A 24 3.74 7.80 6.00
C ALA A 24 4.35 7.72 4.58
N ARG A 25 5.69 7.71 4.48
CA ARG A 25 6.40 7.52 3.20
C ARG A 25 6.26 6.10 2.65
N GLY A 26 6.20 5.09 3.51
CA GLY A 26 5.94 3.70 3.14
C GLY A 26 4.53 3.54 2.56
N TRP A 27 3.53 4.14 3.20
CA TRP A 27 2.15 4.16 2.73
C TRP A 27 2.01 4.84 1.36
N VAL A 28 2.60 6.02 1.17
CA VAL A 28 2.56 6.71 -0.13
C VAL A 28 3.20 5.88 -1.25
N ARG A 29 4.30 5.17 -0.97
CA ARG A 29 4.91 4.27 -1.96
C ARG A 29 4.02 3.07 -2.29
N LEU A 30 3.40 2.47 -1.27
CA LEU A 30 2.46 1.37 -1.46
C LEU A 30 1.28 1.82 -2.33
N LEU A 31 0.70 3.00 -2.05
CA LEU A 31 -0.39 3.55 -2.85
C LEU A 31 -0.02 3.77 -4.32
N ARG A 32 1.21 4.20 -4.61
CA ARG A 32 1.69 4.34 -6.00
C ARG A 32 1.72 3.01 -6.73
N VAL A 33 2.25 1.96 -6.08
CA VAL A 33 2.27 0.62 -6.66
C VAL A 33 0.86 0.08 -6.85
N ALA A 34 -0.01 0.22 -5.83
CA ALA A 34 -1.40 -0.20 -5.93
C ALA A 34 -2.13 0.50 -7.08
N ARG A 35 -1.85 1.79 -7.31
CA ARG A 35 -2.42 2.53 -8.43
C ARG A 35 -1.94 2.00 -9.77
N THR A 36 -0.65 1.70 -9.91
CA THR A 36 -0.12 1.05 -11.12
C THR A 36 -0.80 -0.30 -11.37
N LEU A 37 -1.06 -1.10 -10.34
CA LEU A 37 -1.77 -2.37 -10.49
C LEU A 37 -3.22 -2.17 -10.96
N ALA A 38 -3.92 -1.18 -10.43
CA ALA A 38 -5.27 -0.84 -10.89
C ALA A 38 -5.27 -0.37 -12.36
N ASP A 39 -4.29 0.45 -12.73
CA ASP A 39 -4.12 0.91 -14.11
C ASP A 39 -3.82 -0.27 -15.07
N LEU A 40 -3.03 -1.27 -14.62
CA LEU A 40 -2.78 -2.51 -15.38
C LEU A 40 -4.02 -3.39 -15.52
N ASP A 41 -4.89 -3.42 -14.50
CA ASP A 41 -6.18 -4.10 -14.51
C ASP A 41 -7.27 -3.31 -15.28
N ALA A 42 -6.94 -2.13 -15.81
CA ALA A 42 -7.87 -1.17 -16.42
C ALA A 42 -9.04 -0.78 -15.50
N GLU A 43 -8.79 -0.70 -14.18
CA GLU A 43 -9.75 -0.21 -13.19
C GLU A 43 -9.52 1.25 -12.83
N ASP A 44 -10.59 2.04 -12.89
CA ASP A 44 -10.56 3.46 -12.50
C ASP A 44 -10.35 3.65 -10.98
N GLU A 45 -10.79 2.68 -10.19
CA GLU A 45 -10.70 2.71 -8.72
C GLU A 45 -9.73 1.66 -8.17
N LEU A 46 -9.18 1.96 -6.99
CA LEU A 46 -8.50 0.93 -6.22
C LEU A 46 -9.49 -0.11 -5.69
N ALA A 47 -9.06 -1.36 -5.69
CA ALA A 47 -9.70 -2.47 -5.00
C ALA A 47 -8.75 -3.01 -3.91
N GLU A 48 -9.30 -3.75 -2.96
CA GLU A 48 -8.52 -4.34 -1.86
C GLU A 48 -7.37 -5.21 -2.38
N ARG A 49 -7.60 -5.97 -3.46
CA ARG A 49 -6.58 -6.79 -4.12
C ARG A 49 -5.36 -5.99 -4.60
N HIS A 50 -5.53 -4.73 -5.03
CA HIS A 50 -4.42 -3.88 -5.46
C HIS A 50 -3.55 -3.47 -4.27
N LEU A 51 -4.16 -3.17 -3.12
CA LEU A 51 -3.43 -2.86 -1.88
C LEU A 51 -2.65 -4.08 -1.38
N THR A 52 -3.30 -5.24 -1.33
CA THR A 52 -2.68 -6.49 -0.88
C THR A 52 -1.55 -6.91 -1.82
N ALA A 53 -1.76 -6.86 -3.14
CA ALA A 53 -0.71 -7.15 -4.11
C ALA A 53 0.48 -6.18 -4.01
N ALA A 54 0.22 -4.88 -3.87
CA ALA A 54 1.26 -3.88 -3.65
C ALA A 54 2.07 -4.12 -2.37
N ALA A 55 1.40 -4.55 -1.29
CA ALA A 55 2.05 -4.92 -0.04
C ALA A 55 3.04 -6.08 -0.23
N GLN A 56 2.71 -7.07 -1.06
CA GLN A 56 3.59 -8.22 -1.32
C GLN A 56 4.86 -7.86 -2.12
N PHE A 57 4.84 -6.79 -2.91
CA PHE A 57 6.03 -6.31 -3.63
C PHE A 57 7.02 -5.56 -2.75
N ARG A 58 6.68 -5.29 -1.49
CA ARG A 58 7.54 -4.51 -0.60
C ARG A 58 8.71 -5.37 -0.15
N LEU A 59 9.91 -5.04 -0.64
CA LEU A 59 11.14 -5.47 0.04
C LEU A 59 11.15 -4.82 1.43
N PRO A 60 11.38 -5.58 2.52
CA PRO A 60 11.54 -4.98 3.84
C PRO A 60 12.62 -3.91 3.74
N GLU A 61 12.29 -2.69 4.18
CA GLU A 61 13.29 -1.64 4.35
C GLU A 61 14.31 -2.21 5.35
N PRO A 62 15.61 -2.26 5.01
CA PRO A 62 16.59 -2.85 5.91
C PRO A 62 16.45 -2.16 7.26
N ASP A 63 16.30 -2.96 8.30
CA ASP A 63 16.08 -2.46 9.64
C ASP A 63 17.28 -1.56 10.00
N PRO A 64 17.11 -0.25 10.26
CA PRO A 64 18.24 0.65 10.49
C PRO A 64 19.04 0.27 11.75
N VAL A 65 18.52 -0.67 12.56
CA VAL A 65 19.12 -1.19 13.78
C VAL A 65 19.10 -2.72 13.78
N SER A 66 19.60 -3.36 12.71
CA SER A 66 20.09 -4.74 12.79
C SER A 66 21.62 -4.72 12.61
N PRO A 67 22.42 -4.94 13.67
CA PRO A 67 23.83 -5.23 13.47
C PRO A 67 23.94 -6.58 12.73
N ALA A 68 24.69 -6.57 11.63
CA ALA A 68 25.15 -7.77 10.95
C ALA A 68 26.07 -8.61 11.86
#